data_AF-A0A5C3KCK6-F1
#
_entry.id   AF-A0A5C3KCK6-F1
#
_cell.length_a   1.000
_cell.length_b   1.000
_cell.length_c   1.000
_cell.angle_alpha   90.00
_cell.angle_beta   90.00
_cell.angle_gamma   90.00
#
_symmetry.space_group_name_H-M   'P 1'
#
loop_
_entity.id
_entity.type
_entity.pdbx_description
1 polymer ?
#
loop_
_entity_poly.entity_id
_entity_poly.type
_entity_poly.pdbx_seq_one_letter_code
_entity_poly.pdbx_strand_id
1 'polypeptide(L)'
;FENTGNRVKIHHTTLAARAAGRRSRTTIAQSQEWLLPEETTLIIDHITQCANQGFPLSHRRLKENVDQILRAQLDNDFVDGGVGKRWTQRFVERHSDKL
;
A
#
# COMPACT_ATOMS: atom_id res chain seq x y z
N PHE A 1 -14.78 21.38 -13.79
CA PHE A 1 -14.06 22.09 -14.88
C PHE A 1 -12.85 22.83 -14.35
N GLU A 2 -12.90 23.45 -13.17
CA GLU A 2 -11.81 24.32 -12.69
C GLU A 2 -10.48 23.65 -12.27
N ASN A 3 -10.36 22.32 -12.25
CA ASN A 3 -9.08 21.69 -11.84
C ASN A 3 -8.64 20.42 -12.61
N THR A 4 -9.42 19.91 -13.58
CA THR A 4 -9.05 18.65 -14.28
C THR A 4 -9.41 18.63 -15.76
N GLY A 5 -10.11 19.65 -16.28
CA GLY A 5 -10.50 19.76 -17.70
C GLY A 5 -11.46 18.69 -18.24
N ASN A 6 -11.61 17.54 -17.56
CA ASN A 6 -12.32 16.38 -18.06
C ASN A 6 -13.75 16.29 -17.54
N ARG A 7 -14.72 16.11 -18.45
CA ARG A 7 -16.10 15.73 -18.12
C ARG A 7 -16.17 14.24 -17.85
N VAL A 8 -16.21 13.86 -16.58
CA VAL A 8 -16.50 12.48 -16.16
C VAL A 8 -18.00 12.33 -15.96
N LYS A 9 -18.62 11.39 -16.67
CA LYS A 9 -20.04 11.06 -16.47
C LYS A 9 -20.17 10.19 -15.21
N ILE A 10 -20.65 10.78 -14.13
CA ILE A 10 -20.85 10.10 -12.83
C ILE A 10 -22.34 9.88 -12.64
N HIS A 11 -22.74 8.68 -12.19
CA HIS A 11 -24.13 8.39 -11.88
C HIS A 11 -24.59 9.18 -10.65
N HIS A 12 -25.82 9.72 -10.68
CA HIS A 12 -26.34 10.58 -9.62
C HIS A 12 -26.33 9.89 -8.23
N THR A 13 -26.55 8.58 -8.17
CA THR A 13 -26.48 7.82 -6.91
C THR A 13 -25.06 7.77 -6.33
N THR A 14 -24.02 7.73 -7.17
CA THR A 14 -22.63 7.79 -6.71
C THR A 14 -22.32 9.15 -6.09
N LEU A 15 -22.86 10.22 -6.69
CA LEU A 15 -22.76 11.59 -6.18
C LEU A 15 -23.48 11.74 -4.84
N ALA A 16 -24.74 11.28 -4.76
CA ALA A 16 -25.53 11.30 -3.53
C ALA A 16 -24.87 10.49 -2.41
N ALA A 17 -24.38 9.29 -2.71
CA ALA A 17 -23.68 8.47 -1.72
C ALA A 17 -22.40 9.14 -1.21
N ARG A 18 -21.64 9.80 -2.08
CA ARG A 18 -20.43 10.52 -1.68
C ARG A 18 -20.74 11.78 -0.86
N ALA A 19 -21.79 12.51 -1.21
CA ALA A 19 -22.30 13.63 -0.42
C ALA A 19 -22.79 13.19 0.97
N ALA A 20 -23.39 12.01 1.05
CA ALA A 20 -23.78 11.37 2.32
C ALA A 20 -22.61 10.77 3.12
N GLY A 21 -21.36 11.02 2.71
CA GLY A 21 -20.17 10.62 3.47
C GLY A 21 -19.58 9.25 3.12
N ARG A 22 -20.00 8.62 2.01
CA ARG A 22 -19.39 7.37 1.56
C ARG A 22 -17.88 7.57 1.32
N ARG A 23 -17.08 6.81 2.06
CA ARG A 23 -15.61 6.81 1.95
C ARG A 23 -15.16 6.45 0.54
N SER A 24 -14.09 7.10 0.10
CA SER A 24 -13.47 6.79 -1.19
C SER A 24 -12.88 5.38 -1.18
N ARG A 25 -12.73 4.76 -2.36
CA ARG A 25 -12.08 3.44 -2.49
C ARG A 25 -10.66 3.46 -1.93
N THR A 26 -9.93 4.55 -2.11
CA THR A 26 -8.58 4.74 -1.57
C THR A 26 -8.58 4.74 -0.04
N THR A 27 -9.52 5.45 0.58
CA THR A 27 -9.67 5.50 2.05
C THR A 27 -10.04 4.14 2.63
N ILE A 28 -10.89 3.37 1.94
CA ILE A 28 -11.24 2.01 2.36
C ILE A 28 -10.03 1.08 2.21
N ALA A 29 -9.30 1.18 1.10
CA ALA A 29 -8.11 0.37 0.87
C ALA A 29 -7.01 0.66 1.90
N GLN A 30 -6.83 1.93 2.30
CA GLN A 30 -5.92 2.33 3.38
C GLN A 30 -6.24 1.63 4.70
N SER A 31 -7.51 1.48 5.05
CA SER A 31 -7.90 0.75 6.26
C SER A 31 -7.74 -0.76 6.18
N GLN A 32 -7.47 -1.31 4.99
CA GLN A 32 -7.27 -2.75 4.76
C GLN A 32 -5.79 -3.09 4.45
N GLU A 33 -4.89 -2.11 4.60
CA GLU A 33 -3.47 -2.34 4.43
C GLU A 33 -2.90 -3.17 5.58
N TRP A 34 -1.92 -4.01 5.24
CA TRP A 34 -1.23 -4.84 6.22
C TRP A 34 -0.32 -4.02 7.15
N LEU A 35 0.29 -2.96 6.61
CA LEU A 35 1.27 -2.16 7.31
C LEU A 35 0.67 -0.84 7.77
N LEU A 36 1.08 -0.40 8.96
CA LEU A 36 0.84 0.95 9.42
C LEU A 36 1.63 1.95 8.55
N PRO A 37 1.19 3.22 8.46
CA PRO A 37 1.91 4.24 7.71
C PRO A 37 3.36 4.42 8.16
N GLU A 38 3.63 4.30 9.47
CA GLU A 38 4.97 4.39 10.05
C GLU A 38 5.88 3.24 9.62
N GLU A 39 5.36 2.02 9.63
CA GLU A 39 6.12 0.84 9.18
C GLU A 39 6.41 0.91 7.68
N THR A 40 5.44 1.39 6.92
CA THR A 40 5.61 1.62 5.48
C THR A 40 6.76 2.59 5.22
N THR A 41 6.87 3.68 5.99
CA THR A 41 8.01 4.60 5.87
C THR A 41 9.34 3.95 6.22
N LEU A 42 9.40 3.17 7.31
CA LEU A 42 10.62 2.46 7.69
C LEU A 42 11.08 1.45 6.63
N ILE A 43 10.14 0.73 6.01
CA ILE A 43 10.44 -0.23 4.94
C ILE A 43 10.95 0.50 3.71
N ILE A 44 10.35 1.62 3.32
CA ILE A 44 10.83 2.43 2.18
C ILE A 44 12.25 2.92 2.45
N ASP A 45 12.52 3.48 3.63
CA ASP A 45 13.85 3.97 4.00
C ASP A 45 14.88 2.85 3.99
N HIS A 46 14.51 1.66 4.49
CA HIS A 46 15.37 0.48 4.44
C HIS A 46 15.67 0.04 2.99
N ILE A 47 14.67 0.03 2.11
CA ILE A 47 14.88 -0.30 0.69
C ILE A 47 15.81 0.73 0.03
N THR A 48 15.57 2.01 0.26
CA THR A 48 16.39 3.10 -0.28
C THR A 48 17.83 3.01 0.24
N GLN A 49 18.02 2.70 1.53
CA GLN A 49 19.34 2.49 2.10
C GLN A 49 20.08 1.32 1.43
N CYS A 50 19.41 0.18 1.27
CA CYS A 50 19.98 -0.99 0.60
C CYS A 50 20.33 -0.68 -0.87
N ALA A 51 19.46 0.05 -1.58
CA ALA A 51 19.72 0.50 -2.95
C ALA A 51 20.93 1.45 -3.02
N ASN A 52 21.04 2.42 -2.11
CA ASN A 52 22.18 3.34 -2.02
C ASN A 52 23.51 2.61 -1.72
N GLN A 53 23.46 1.49 -1.01
CA GLN A 53 24.62 0.63 -0.77
C GLN A 53 24.99 -0.26 -1.97
N GLY A 54 24.23 -0.19 -3.08
CA GLY A 54 24.45 -0.99 -4.28
C GLY A 54 23.81 -2.38 -4.25
N PHE A 55 22.96 -2.66 -3.25
CA PHE A 55 22.29 -3.95 -3.07
C PHE A 55 20.77 -3.78 -3.02
N PRO A 56 20.10 -3.50 -4.15
CA PRO A 56 18.65 -3.35 -4.16
C PRO A 56 17.96 -4.64 -3.68
N LEU A 57 16.99 -4.49 -2.79
CA LEU A 57 16.22 -5.61 -2.26
C LEU A 57 15.39 -6.26 -3.36
N SER A 58 15.56 -7.58 -3.55
CA SER A 58 14.67 -8.35 -4.43
C SER A 58 13.26 -8.43 -3.84
N HIS A 59 12.25 -8.58 -4.70
CA HIS A 59 10.86 -8.80 -4.27
C HIS A 59 10.71 -9.93 -3.23
N ARG A 60 11.54 -10.97 -3.32
CA ARG A 60 11.52 -12.06 -2.35
C ARG A 60 11.97 -11.60 -0.97
N ARG A 61 13.11 -10.89 -0.89
CA ARG A 61 13.66 -10.40 0.39
C ARG A 61 12.75 -9.37 1.03
N LEU A 62 12.14 -8.49 0.23
CA LEU A 62 11.13 -7.56 0.70
C LEU A 62 9.94 -8.30 1.34
N LYS A 63 9.42 -9.34 0.69
CA LYS A 63 8.34 -10.17 1.25
C LYS A 63 8.75 -10.81 2.58
N GLU A 64 9.94 -11.41 2.63
CA GLU A 64 10.44 -12.09 3.83
C GLU A 64 10.57 -11.12 5.01
N ASN A 65 11.13 -9.92 4.79
CA ASN A 65 11.25 -8.89 5.83
C ASN A 65 9.88 -8.42 6.33
N VAL A 66 8.93 -8.16 5.42
CA VAL A 66 7.58 -7.71 5.78
C VAL A 66 6.80 -8.81 6.50
N ASP A 67 6.87 -10.06 6.02
CA ASP A 67 6.22 -11.19 6.67
C ASP A 67 6.78 -11.41 8.10
N GLN A 68 8.07 -11.16 8.35
CA GLN A 68 8.65 -11.24 9.69
C GLN A 68 8.10 -10.16 10.64
N ILE A 69 7.98 -8.91 10.16
CA ILE A 69 7.41 -7.81 10.94
C ILE A 69 5.95 -8.12 11.29
N LEU A 70 5.17 -8.53 10.30
CA LEU A 70 3.75 -8.83 10.49
C LEU A 70 3.53 -10.05 11.39
N ARG A 71 4.37 -11.09 11.29
CA ARG A 71 4.34 -12.21 12.24
C ARG A 71 4.63 -11.78 13.67
N ALA A 72 5.56 -10.85 13.87
CA ALA A 72 5.86 -10.35 15.22
C ALA A 72 4.70 -9.52 15.81
N GLN A 73 3.89 -8.87 14.97
CA GLN A 73 2.77 -8.03 15.41
C GLN A 73 1.44 -8.78 15.57
N LEU A 74 1.12 -9.64 14.60
CA LEU A 74 -0.17 -10.33 14.51
C LEU A 74 -0.10 -11.75 15.09
N ASP A 75 1.10 -12.25 15.40
CA ASP A 75 1.35 -13.58 15.96
C ASP A 75 0.54 -14.68 15.23
N ASN A 76 -0.44 -15.28 15.89
CA ASN A 76 -1.28 -16.35 15.34
C ASN A 76 -2.36 -15.90 14.34
N ASP A 77 -2.66 -14.60 14.25
CA ASP A 77 -3.65 -14.09 13.28
C ASP A 77 -3.03 -13.90 11.88
N PHE A 78 -1.71 -14.04 11.75
CA PHE A 78 -1.05 -13.92 10.45
C PHE A 78 -1.15 -15.20 9.64
N VAL A 79 -1.75 -15.11 8.45
CA VAL A 79 -1.94 -16.25 7.55
C VAL A 79 -0.57 -16.80 7.10
N ASP A 80 -0.43 -18.12 7.10
CA ASP A 80 0.83 -18.81 6.79
C ASP A 80 1.36 -18.54 5.36
N GLY A 81 0.50 -18.04 4.47
CA GLY A 81 0.85 -17.59 3.12
C GLY A 81 1.55 -16.22 3.05
N GLY A 82 1.63 -15.49 4.16
CA GLY A 82 2.16 -14.14 4.25
C GLY A 82 1.31 -13.08 3.54
N VAL A 83 1.92 -11.94 3.21
CA VAL A 83 1.25 -10.81 2.51
C VAL A 83 0.71 -11.14 1.11
N GLY A 84 1.05 -12.31 0.56
CA GLY A 84 0.59 -12.79 -0.75
C GLY A 84 1.52 -12.45 -1.92
N LYS A 85 1.36 -13.17 -3.03
CA LYS A 85 2.33 -13.18 -4.16
C LYS A 85 2.47 -11.85 -4.91
N ARG A 86 1.39 -11.06 -5.02
CA ARG A 86 1.37 -9.78 -5.77
C ARG A 86 1.57 -8.55 -4.89
N TRP A 87 1.73 -8.75 -3.58
CA TRP A 87 1.80 -7.63 -2.65
C TRP A 87 3.05 -6.79 -2.89
N THR A 88 4.22 -7.42 -3.07
CA THR A 88 5.49 -6.70 -3.28
C THR A 88 5.50 -5.91 -4.58
N GLN A 89 4.89 -6.42 -5.65
CA GLN A 89 4.72 -5.67 -6.89
C GLN A 89 3.84 -4.43 -6.66
N ARG A 90 2.67 -4.60 -6.03
CA ARG A 90 1.76 -3.50 -5.72
C ARG A 90 2.38 -2.46 -4.78
N PHE A 91 3.20 -2.92 -3.84
CA PHE A 91 3.93 -2.06 -2.92
C PHE A 91 4.90 -1.15 -3.67
N VAL A 92 5.73 -1.73 -4.54
CA VAL A 92 6.69 -0.95 -5.36
C VAL A 92 5.96 -0.01 -6.32
N GLU A 93 4.93 -0.46 -7.02
CA GLU A 93 4.14 0.39 -7.93
C GLU A 93 3.54 1.60 -7.20
N ARG A 94 3.00 1.37 -6.00
CA ARG A 94 2.37 2.40 -5.18
C ARG A 94 3.36 3.40 -4.60
N HIS A 95 4.58 2.97 -4.31
CA HIS A 95 5.63 3.79 -3.71
C HIS A 95 6.74 4.17 -4.71
N SER A 96 6.46 4.03 -6.01
CA SER A 96 7.39 4.36 -7.09
C SER A 96 7.84 5.81 -7.10
N ASP A 97 7.04 6.74 -6.57
CA ASP A 97 7.46 8.13 -6.42
C ASP A 97 8.54 8.32 -5.34
N LYS A 98 8.75 7.34 -4.46
CA LYS A 98 9.67 7.39 -3.31
C LYS A 98 10.83 6.38 -3.40
N LEU A 99 10.80 5.46 -4.37
CA LEU A 99 11.76 4.39 -4.60
C LEU A 99 12.48 4.62 -5.94
#